data_AF-A0A4Y7RTD2-F1
#
_entry.id   AF-A0A4Y7RTD2-F1
#
_cell.length_a   1.000
_cell.length_b   1.000
_cell.length_c   1.000
_cell.angle_alpha   90.00
_cell.angle_beta   90.00
_cell.angle_gamma   90.00
#
_symmetry.space_group_name_H-M   'P 1'
#
loop_
_entity.id
_entity.type
_entity.pdbx_description
1 polymer ?
#
loop_
_entity_poly.entity_id
_entity_poly.type
_entity_poly.pdbx_seq_one_letter_code
_entity_poly.pdbx_strand_id
1 'polypeptide(L)' 'MKGVVGISCPIRDYLTDGEVAALSIFLPEFRFKPEQLPELVTKLKEASKKIFLLLEG' A
#
# COMPACT_ATOMS: atom_id res chain seq x y z
N MET A 1 19.04 2.65 2.71
CA MET A 1 19.08 1.36 1.99
C MET A 1 19.16 1.69 0.50
N LYS A 2 20.29 1.39 -0.17
CA LYS A 2 20.39 1.54 -1.64
C LYS A 2 19.77 0.31 -2.30
N GLY A 3 19.06 0.48 -3.42
CA GLY A 3 18.55 -0.64 -4.21
C GLY A 3 17.22 -1.25 -3.73
N VAL A 4 16.33 -0.47 -3.11
CA VAL A 4 14.99 -0.93 -2.71
C VAL A 4 13.94 0.04 -3.23
N VAL A 5 12.90 -0.49 -3.85
CA VAL A 5 11.71 0.25 -4.27
C VAL A 5 10.63 0.05 -3.22
N GLY A 6 10.10 1.16 -2.70
CA GLY A 6 8.96 1.18 -1.79
C GLY A 6 7.71 1.64 -2.52
N ILE A 7 6.61 0.89 -2.39
CA ILE A 7 5.29 1.28 -2.88
C ILE A 7 4.37 1.35 -1.67
N SER A 8 3.75 2.50 -1.46
CA SER A 8 2.91 2.78 -0.28
C SER A 8 1.49 3.15 -0.68
N CYS A 9 0.51 2.69 0.09
CA CYS A 9 -0.89 3.10 -0.02
C CYS A 9 -1.39 3.53 1.37
N PRO A 10 -1.99 4.73 1.51
CA PRO A 10 -2.53 5.17 2.78
C PRO A 10 -3.71 4.28 3.20
N ILE A 11 -3.83 4.07 4.49
CA ILE A 11 -5.00 3.50 5.16
C ILE A 11 -5.69 4.66 5.86
N ARG A 12 -6.94 4.89 5.50
CA ARG A 12 -7.76 5.92 6.12
C ARG A 12 -8.55 5.36 7.29
N ASP A 13 -8.99 6.22 8.18
CA ASP A 13 -9.99 5.92 9.18
C ASP A 13 -11.38 6.28 8.63
N TYR A 14 -12.34 5.40 8.84
CA TYR A 14 -13.73 5.61 8.41
C TYR A 14 -14.36 6.81 9.13
N LEU A 15 -14.06 7.00 10.43
CA LEU A 15 -14.72 8.00 11.27
C LEU A 15 -14.28 9.42 10.94
N THR A 16 -13.00 9.59 10.61
CA THR A 16 -12.39 10.92 10.43
C THR A 16 -12.02 11.24 8.97
N ASP A 17 -12.11 10.25 8.06
CA ASP A 17 -11.49 10.26 6.71
C ASP A 17 -9.98 10.62 6.75
N GLY A 18 -9.37 10.54 7.94
CA GLY A 18 -7.97 10.86 8.17
C GLY A 18 -7.06 9.69 7.82
N GLU A 19 -5.85 9.96 7.34
CA GLU A 19 -4.82 8.92 7.18
C GLU A 19 -4.30 8.49 8.55
N VAL A 20 -4.50 7.22 8.90
CA VAL A 20 -4.10 6.66 10.21
C VAL A 20 -2.90 5.72 10.11
N ALA A 21 -2.65 5.17 8.93
CA ALA A 21 -1.51 4.30 8.68
C ALA A 21 -1.16 4.29 7.18
N ALA A 22 -0.02 3.67 6.84
CA ALA A 22 0.34 3.37 5.47
C ALA A 22 0.69 1.89 5.34
N LEU A 23 0.13 1.24 4.32
CA LEU A 23 0.53 -0.10 3.91
C LEU A 23 1.63 0.03 2.85
N SER A 24 2.82 -0.47 3.15
CA SER A 24 3.97 -0.40 2.25
C SER A 24 4.50 -1.79 1.90
N ILE A 25 4.82 -2.00 0.64
CA ILE A 25 5.63 -3.13 0.17
C ILE A 25 7.01 -2.65 -0.23
N PHE A 26 8.02 -3.44 0.11
CA PHE A 26 9.41 -3.17 -0.22
C PHE A 26 9.96 -4.34 -1.01
N LEU A 27 10.56 -4.02 -2.15
CA LEU A 27 11.17 -4.99 -3.04
C LEU A 27 12.55 -4.50 -3.49
N PRO A 28 13.54 -5.40 -3.64
CA PRO A 28 14.82 -5.01 -4.22
C PRO A 28 14.62 -4.44 -5.63
N GLU A 29 15.36 -3.38 -5.96
CA GLU A 29 15.25 -2.64 -7.23
C GLU A 29 15.44 -3.55 -8.45
N PHE A 30 16.36 -4.51 -8.39
CA PHE A 30 16.60 -5.47 -9.47
C PHE A 30 15.43 -6.45 -9.72
N ARG A 31 14.47 -6.56 -8.78
CA ARG A 31 13.24 -7.34 -8.94
C ARG A 31 12.04 -6.51 -9.37
N PHE A 32 12.15 -5.18 -9.31
CA PHE A 32 11.07 -4.31 -9.72
C PHE A 32 11.06 -4.17 -11.24
N LYS A 33 9.91 -4.43 -11.84
CA LYS A 33 9.65 -4.05 -13.23
C LYS A 33 8.60 -2.94 -13.26
N PRO A 34 8.86 -1.79 -13.90
CA PRO A 34 7.90 -0.69 -13.97
C PRO A 34 6.52 -1.11 -14.48
N GLU A 35 6.46 -2.08 -15.40
CA GLU A 35 5.20 -2.62 -15.94
C GLU A 35 4.31 -3.28 -14.86
N GLN A 36 4.88 -3.73 -13.74
CA GLN A 36 4.13 -4.35 -12.63
C GLN A 36 3.50 -3.31 -11.69
N LEU A 37 3.90 -2.04 -11.78
CA LEU A 37 3.44 -1.00 -10.86
C LEU A 37 1.91 -0.87 -10.82
N PRO A 38 1.16 -0.87 -11.95
CA PRO A 38 -0.31 -0.77 -11.91
C PRO A 38 -0.97 -1.93 -11.16
N GLU A 39 -0.46 -3.16 -11.34
CA GLU A 39 -0.98 -4.35 -10.67
C GLU A 39 -0.66 -4.31 -9.16
N LEU A 40 0.58 -3.97 -8.80
CA LEU A 40 1.01 -3.84 -7.41
C LEU A 40 0.21 -2.77 -6.67
N VAL A 41 -0.01 -1.61 -7.30
CA VAL A 41 -0.84 -0.54 -6.74
C VAL A 41 -2.28 -1.00 -6.56
N THR A 42 -2.85 -1.74 -7.52
CA THR A 42 -4.21 -2.29 -7.42
C THR A 42 -4.32 -3.22 -6.21
N LYS A 43 -3.41 -4.19 -6.09
CA LYS A 43 -3.38 -5.13 -4.95
C LYS A 43 -3.18 -4.42 -3.61
N LEU A 44 -2.31 -3.41 -3.56
CA LEU A 44 -2.04 -2.64 -2.35
C LEU A 44 -3.28 -1.83 -1.92
N LYS A 45 -4.01 -1.25 -2.88
CA LYS A 45 -5.29 -0.57 -2.64
C LYS A 45 -6.38 -1.51 -2.17
N GLU A 46 -6.48 -2.71 -2.73
CA GLU A 46 -7.43 -3.72 -2.26
C GLU A 46 -7.12 -4.18 -0.83
N ALA A 47 -5.83 -4.37 -0.51
CA ALA A 47 -5.39 -4.70 0.83
C ALA A 47 -5.65 -3.56 1.82
N SER A 48 -5.36 -2.31 1.46
CA SER A 48 -5.63 -1.15 2.33
C SER A 48 -7.12 -0.98 2.60
N LYS A 49 -8.00 -1.20 1.60
CA LYS A 49 -9.46 -1.23 1.78
C LYS A 49 -9.94 -2.35 2.69
N LYS A 50 -9.33 -3.55 2.63
CA LYS A 50 -9.67 -4.64 3.55
C LYS A 50 -9.29 -4.30 4.99
N ILE A 51 -8.13 -3.67 5.20
CA ILE A 51 -7.72 -3.21 6.53
C ILE A 51 -8.66 -2.11 7.02
N PHE A 52 -9.04 -1.16 6.16
CA PHE A 52 -10.05 -0.15 6.46
C PHE A 52 -11.35 -0.77 6.99
N LEU A 53 -11.92 -1.75 6.28
CA LEU A 53 -13.15 -2.43 6.71
C LEU A 53 -13.00 -3.21 8.03
N LEU A 54 -11.79 -3.68 8.36
CA LEU A 54 -11.53 -4.36 9.64
C LEU A 54 -11.40 -3.38 10.81
N LEU A 55 -11.13 -2.10 10.55
CA LEU A 55 -11.07 -1.06 11.59
C LEU A 55 -12.47 -0.54 11.98
N GLU A 56 -13.51 -0.81 11.19
CA GLU A 56 -14.93 -0.48 11.48
C GLU A 56 -15.57 -1.39 12.55
N GLY A 57 -14.79 -1.88 13.53
CA GLY A 57 -15.25 -2.77 14.61
C GLY A 57 -16.40 -2.23 15.44
#